data_AF-A0A8J3B3P4-F1
#
_entry.id   AF-A0A8J3B3P4-F1
#
_cell.length_a   1.000
_cell.length_b   1.000
_cell.length_c   1.000
_cell.angle_alpha   90.00
_cell.angle_beta   90.00
_cell.angle_gamma   90.00
#
_symmetry.space_group_name_H-M   'P 1'
#
loop_
_entity.id
_entity.type
_entity.pdbx_description
1 polymer ?
#
loop_
_entity_poly.entity_id
_entity_poly.type
_entity_poly.pdbx_seq_one_letter_code
_entity_poly.pdbx_strand_id
1 'polypeptide(L)' 'MAELVDEGIDPGQLSEDDLLRELRSLHRTRLDTLRHGARHALTNHLRRTADLEAEYLARHPAREVDPHRLRDG' A
#
# COMPACT_ATOMS: atom_id res chain seq x y z
N MET A 1 4.76 26.22 5.73
CA MET A 1 5.03 24.78 5.81
C MET A 1 3.70 24.07 5.65
N ALA A 2 3.35 23.69 4.41
CA ALA A 2 2.07 23.05 4.14
C ALA A 2 2.07 21.67 4.82
N GLU A 3 1.12 21.50 5.73
CA GLU A 3 0.76 20.25 6.37
C GLU A 3 0.45 19.24 5.26
N LEU A 4 1.29 18.21 5.13
CA LEU A 4 1.06 17.09 4.22
C LEU A 4 -0.06 16.26 4.82
N VAL A 5 -1.29 16.76 4.68
CA VAL A 5 -2.52 16.04 5.00
C VAL A 5 -2.40 14.68 4.31
N ASP A 6 -2.43 13.61 5.09
CA ASP A 6 -2.50 12.27 4.55
C ASP A 6 -3.83 12.14 3.81
N GLU A 7 -3.80 12.17 2.48
CA GLU A 7 -5.01 12.30 1.64
C GLU A 7 -5.92 11.05 1.66
N GLY A 8 -5.60 10.04 2.46
CA GLY A 8 -6.38 8.82 2.63
C GLY A 8 -7.04 8.72 4.01
N ILE A 9 -8.11 7.93 4.09
CA ILE A 9 -8.67 7.49 5.38
C ILE A 9 -7.62 6.63 6.09
N ASP A 10 -7.48 6.76 7.41
CA ASP A 10 -6.63 5.87 8.22
C ASP A 10 -6.88 4.40 7.84
N PRO A 11 -5.85 3.62 7.48
CA PRO A 11 -6.03 2.20 7.13
C PRO A 11 -6.85 1.41 8.15
N GLY A 12 -6.69 1.70 9.45
CA GLY A 12 -7.43 1.03 10.52
C GLY A 12 -8.94 1.30 10.49
N GLN A 13 -9.38 2.35 9.80
CA GLN A 13 -10.79 2.70 9.61
C GLN A 13 -11.39 2.17 8.31
N LEU A 14 -10.57 1.61 7.40
CA LEU A 14 -11.05 1.04 6.15
C LEU A 14 -11.73 -0.31 6.38
N SER A 15 -12.84 -0.54 5.67
CA SER A 15 -13.37 -1.90 5.52
C SER A 15 -12.36 -2.79 4.77
N GLU A 16 -12.50 -4.11 4.88
CA GLU A 16 -11.62 -5.05 4.17
C GLU A 16 -11.67 -4.82 2.65
N ASP A 17 -12.86 -4.63 2.09
CA ASP A 17 -13.04 -4.39 0.66
C ASP A 17 -12.41 -3.08 0.19
N ASP A 18 -12.49 -2.03 1.04
CA ASP A 18 -11.87 -0.74 0.75
C ASP A 18 -10.34 -0.82 0.82
N LEU A 19 -9.79 -1.46 1.85
CA LEU A 19 -8.36 -1.70 2.01
C LEU A 19 -7.79 -2.44 0.78
N LEU A 20 -8.41 -3.55 0.40
CA LEU A 20 -7.98 -4.34 -0.74
C LEU A 20 -8.15 -3.60 -2.07
N ARG A 21 -9.21 -2.80 -2.22
CA ARG A 21 -9.42 -1.97 -3.42
C ARG A 21 -8.33 -0.92 -3.55
N GLU A 22 -7.96 -0.27 -2.46
CA GLU A 22 -6.95 0.78 -2.47
C GLU A 22 -5.55 0.22 -2.75
N LEU A 23 -5.17 -0.89 -2.11
CA LEU A 23 -3.93 -1.62 -2.41
C LEU A 23 -3.83 -1.98 -3.89
N ARG A 24 -4.90 -2.52 -4.48
CA ARG A 24 -4.95 -2.81 -5.94
C ARG A 24 -4.75 -1.56 -6.79
N SER A 25 -5.36 -0.44 -6.40
CA SER A 25 -5.21 0.83 -7.12
C SER A 25 -3.76 1.32 -7.09
N LEU A 26 -3.11 1.30 -5.92
CA LEU A 26 -1.72 1.71 -5.77
C LEU A 26 -0.77 0.82 -6.57
N HIS A 27 -0.91 -0.50 -6.48
CA HIS A 27 -0.07 -1.41 -7.26
C HIS A 27 -0.22 -1.20 -8.77
N ARG A 28 -1.43 -0.88 -9.26
CA ARG A 28 -1.66 -0.60 -10.69
C ARG A 28 -0.85 0.60 -11.19
N THR A 29 -0.67 1.64 -10.38
CA THR A 29 0.03 2.87 -10.79
C THR A 29 1.49 2.93 -10.33
N ARG A 30 1.96 1.95 -9.54
CA ARG A 30 3.25 1.98 -8.86
C ARG A 30 4.45 2.28 -9.76
N LEU A 31 4.52 1.61 -10.91
CA LEU A 31 5.64 1.77 -11.85
C LEU A 31 5.59 3.14 -12.55
N ASP A 32 4.39 3.60 -12.91
CA ASP A 32 4.20 4.90 -13.55
C ASP A 32 4.58 6.04 -12.60
N THR A 33 4.07 6.00 -11.36
CA THR A 33 4.45 6.97 -10.31
C THR A 33 5.95 6.95 -10.02
N LEU A 34 6.60 5.77 -10.06
CA LEU A 34 8.04 5.65 -9.86
C LEU A 34 8.85 6.34 -10.96
N ARG A 35 8.46 6.13 -12.22
CA ARG A 35 9.23 6.57 -13.37
C ARG A 35 8.96 8.03 -13.73
N HIS A 36 7.71 8.46 -13.56
CA HIS A 36 7.21 9.70 -14.16
C HIS A 36 6.56 10.64 -13.13
N GLY A 37 6.28 10.16 -11.91
CA GLY A 37 5.67 10.97 -10.87
C GLY A 37 6.60 12.07 -10.34
N ALA A 38 6.01 13.19 -9.94
CA ALA A 38 6.73 14.20 -9.18
C ALA A 38 7.22 13.62 -7.84
N ARG A 39 8.29 14.19 -7.28
CA ARG A 39 8.91 13.68 -6.04
C ARG A 39 7.91 13.54 -4.87
N HIS A 40 7.02 14.51 -4.69
CA HIS A 40 5.99 14.46 -3.64
C HIS A 40 4.96 13.35 -3.89
N ALA A 41 4.56 13.14 -5.15
CA ALA A 41 3.64 12.06 -5.52
C ALA A 41 4.27 10.68 -5.23
N LEU A 42 5.55 10.50 -5.53
CA LEU A 42 6.28 9.28 -5.19
C LEU A 42 6.37 9.08 -3.67
N THR A 43 6.71 10.13 -2.90
CA THR A 43 6.76 10.06 -1.43
C THR A 43 5.41 9.63 -0.84
N ASN A 44 4.32 10.27 -1.27
CA ASN A 44 2.98 9.95 -0.78
C ASN A 44 2.59 8.51 -1.15
N HIS A 45 2.88 8.09 -2.39
CA HIS A 45 2.59 6.74 -2.85
C HIS A 45 3.35 5.68 -2.04
N LEU A 46 4.63 5.90 -1.75
CA LEU A 46 5.43 4.99 -0.92
C LEU A 46 4.88 4.89 0.51
N ARG A 47 4.58 6.02 1.14
CA ARG A 47 3.99 6.07 2.49
C ARG A 47 2.67 5.31 2.52
N ARG A 48 1.73 5.69 1.64
CA ARG A 48 0.39 5.09 1.62
C ARG A 48 0.42 3.59 1.33
N THR A 49 1.31 3.14 0.43
CA THR A 49 1.49 1.70 0.17
C THR A 49 1.95 0.98 1.43
N ALA A 50 2.96 1.51 2.14
CA ALA A 50 3.47 0.89 3.36
C ALA A 50 2.41 0.84 4.48
N ASP A 51 1.64 1.92 4.66
CA ASP A 51 0.61 2.00 5.71
C ASP A 51 -0.51 0.98 5.48
N LEU A 52 -0.99 0.85 4.22
CA LEU A 52 -2.03 -0.13 3.87
C LEU A 52 -1.51 -1.57 3.91
N GLU A 53 -0.26 -1.82 3.50
CA GLU A 53 0.36 -3.15 3.62
C GLU A 53 0.52 -3.56 5.09
N ALA A 54 0.93 -2.63 5.95
CA ALA A 54 1.05 -2.88 7.39
C ALA A 54 -0.30 -3.26 8.00
N GLU A 55 -1.37 -2.54 7.66
CA GLU A 55 -2.72 -2.87 8.13
C GLU A 55 -3.18 -4.24 7.61
N TYR A 56 -2.95 -4.53 6.33
CA TYR A 56 -3.27 -5.84 5.77
C TYR A 56 -2.54 -6.97 6.52
N LEU A 57 -1.25 -6.81 6.80
CA LEU A 57 -0.48 -7.80 7.55
C LEU A 57 -0.96 -7.94 9.00
N ALA A 58 -1.38 -6.84 9.64
CA ALA A 58 -1.94 -6.86 10.99
C ALA A 58 -3.28 -7.62 11.05
N ARG A 59 -4.15 -7.45 10.04
CA ARG A 59 -5.43 -8.18 9.91
C ARG A 59 -5.25 -9.65 9.54
N HIS A 60 -4.21 -9.96 8.76
CA HIS A 60 -3.96 -11.29 8.21
C HIS A 60 -2.61 -11.88 8.66
N PRO A 61 -2.40 -12.11 9.96
CA PRO A 61 -1.13 -12.65 10.48
C PRO A 61 -0.86 -14.08 9.97
N ALA A 62 -1.91 -14.83 9.63
CA ALA A 62 -1.83 -16.17 9.06
C ALA A 62 -2.13 -16.20 7.54
N ARG A 63 -1.85 -15.10 6.82
CA ARG A 63 -2.08 -15.03 5.36
C ARG A 63 -1.46 -16.21 4.63
N GLU A 64 -2.12 -16.65 3.57
CA GLU A 64 -1.64 -17.73 2.73
C GLU A 64 -0.33 -17.31 2.04
N VAL A 65 0.74 -18.03 2.38
CA VAL A 65 2.03 -17.92 1.69
C VAL A 65 2.12 -19.12 0.76
N ASP A 66 2.08 -18.86 -0.55
CA ASP A 66 2.22 -19.89 -1.58
C ASP A 66 3.61 -20.55 -1.48
N PRO A 67 3.71 -21.85 -1.13
CA PRO A 67 4.98 -22.54 -1.02
C PRO A 67 5.78 -22.53 -2.32
N HIS A 68 5.14 -22.47 -3.49
CA HIS A 68 5.81 -22.39 -4.79
C HIS A 68 6.47 -21.03 -5.06
N ARG A 69 6.14 -20.00 -4.26
CA ARG A 69 6.79 -18.67 -4.31
C ARG A 69 7.94 -18.52 -3.34
N LEU A 70 8.16 -19.51 -2.47
CA LEU A 70 9.37 -19.58 -1.67
C LEU A 70 10.53 -19.95 -2.59
N ARG A 71 11.64 -19.23 -2.48
CA ARG A 71 12.90 -19.68 -3.07
C ARG A 71 13.55 -20.60 -2.06
N ASP A 72 14.06 -21.75 -2.51
CA ASP A 72 14.97 -22.56 -1.70
C ASP A 72 16.16 -21.67 -1.34
N GLY A 73 16.31 -21.39 -0.05
CA GLY A 73 17.31 -20.47 0.50
C GLY A 73 18.73 -20.99 0.38
#